data_AF-A0A817ZHF7-F1
#
_entry.id   AF-A0A817ZHF7-F1
#
_cell.length_a   1.000
_cell.length_b   1.000
_cell.length_c   1.000
_cell.angle_alpha   90.00
_cell.angle_beta   90.00
_cell.angle_gamma   90.00
#
_symmetry.space_group_name_H-M   'P 1'
#
loop_
_entity.id
_entity.type
_entity.pdbx_description
1 polymer ?
#
loop_
_entity_poly.entity_id
_entity_poly.type
_entity_poly.pdbx_seq_one_letter_code
_entity_poly.pdbx_strand_id
1 'polypeptide(L)'
;MVKLRKDPTYKMSYVDALQLADKTAKQYQISLGSDTLPRLLLRNLAVPNRNPSNNIQQISHLIDDQRSPAITYTGRIIVSLFDQCVRIEARNHALQKPKDIIIEHNLNENETNLQQLLERITRYGKDRNVQLLQLIDLNLLSSQSAYDEKKIFETLKERYDEYAAYNRSLIVYDLDSLIGVNKSESESSMGRSSNFSVVNQNIYTYVRARFREAVIETTVSSNDAQRVEKWAIAVTREPFLLRQFCVDVGFTRTKQEEDEMEDERRKSEDFIQCVKCRDFYIENENKMGSCTHHDGFIYDNASADLAYYSLAEATLYLSKIESEAINDSDRREALEREKNKFKWICCGAILQSGAASTGGCKKGKHGFIDESRRSQQQRNQRQPMQRLDQDIILEWETACRQVYNDQWIELMRYRS
;
A
#
# COMPACT_ATOMS: atom_id res chain seq x y z
N MET A 1 51.70 44.56 -14.02
CA MET A 1 52.10 43.40 -13.18
C MET A 1 51.20 42.23 -13.50
N VAL A 2 51.68 41.27 -14.30
CA VAL A 2 50.92 40.04 -14.62
C VAL A 2 51.12 39.07 -13.46
N LYS A 3 50.09 38.88 -12.63
CA LYS A 3 50.12 37.85 -11.58
C LYS A 3 50.10 36.47 -12.25
N LEU A 4 51.24 35.78 -12.26
CA LEU A 4 51.33 34.37 -12.63
C LEU A 4 50.37 33.56 -11.74
N ARG A 5 49.45 32.81 -12.37
CA ARG A 5 48.57 31.87 -11.66
C ARG A 5 49.44 30.80 -11.00
N LYS A 6 49.30 30.63 -9.69
CA LYS A 6 50.05 29.64 -8.89
C LYS A 6 49.75 28.19 -9.27
N ASP A 7 48.66 27.94 -9.98
CA ASP A 7 48.30 26.61 -10.48
C ASP A 7 47.50 26.74 -11.79
N PRO A 8 48.05 26.30 -12.94
CA PRO A 8 47.37 26.37 -14.24
C PRO A 8 46.22 25.37 -14.37
N THR A 9 46.07 24.43 -13.42
CA THR A 9 45.07 23.36 -13.48
C THR A 9 43.88 23.55 -12.55
N TYR A 10 43.87 24.62 -11.75
CA TYR A 10 42.78 24.90 -10.82
C TYR A 10 41.43 25.03 -11.53
N LYS A 11 40.52 24.08 -11.27
CA LYS A 11 39.12 24.11 -11.68
C LYS A 11 38.26 24.46 -10.47
N MET A 12 37.65 25.64 -10.50
CA MET A 12 36.66 26.04 -9.51
C MET A 12 35.41 25.17 -9.67
N SER A 13 34.85 24.66 -8.57
CA SER A 13 33.60 23.90 -8.63
C SER A 13 32.46 24.81 -9.09
N TYR A 14 31.42 24.22 -9.71
CA TYR A 14 30.27 25.00 -10.18
C TYR A 14 29.55 25.74 -9.03
N VAL A 15 29.48 25.11 -7.86
CA VAL A 15 28.89 25.73 -6.66
C VAL A 15 29.75 26.90 -6.18
N ASP A 16 31.07 26.74 -6.12
CA ASP A 16 31.97 27.82 -5.71
C ASP A 16 31.93 28.99 -6.71
N ALA A 17 31.81 28.68 -8.00
CA ALA A 17 31.65 29.67 -9.06
C ALA A 17 30.38 30.49 -8.88
N LEU A 18 29.25 29.84 -8.58
CA LEU A 18 27.98 30.52 -8.33
C LEU A 18 28.00 31.32 -7.03
N GLN A 19 28.67 30.84 -5.96
CA GLN A 19 28.83 31.60 -4.73
C GLN A 19 29.68 32.85 -4.94
N LEU A 20 30.76 32.74 -5.72
CA LEU A 20 31.59 33.89 -6.09
C LEU A 20 30.82 34.87 -6.97
N ALA A 21 30.01 34.37 -7.90
CA ALA A 21 29.13 35.16 -8.74
C ALA A 21 28.04 35.87 -7.91
N ASP A 22 27.45 35.23 -6.90
CA ASP A 22 26.47 35.87 -5.99
C ASP A 22 27.11 37.01 -5.20
N LYS A 23 28.31 36.81 -4.64
CA LYS A 23 29.06 37.87 -3.94
C LYS A 23 29.35 39.04 -4.86
N THR A 24 29.81 38.76 -6.07
CA THR A 24 30.07 39.77 -7.10
C THR A 24 28.78 40.52 -7.47
N ALA A 25 27.69 39.81 -7.74
CA ALA A 25 26.40 40.40 -8.08
C ALA A 25 25.87 41.31 -6.97
N LYS A 26 26.00 40.91 -5.69
CA LYS A 26 25.65 41.74 -4.53
C LYS A 26 26.52 43.00 -4.43
N GLN A 27 27.83 42.86 -4.64
CA GLN A 27 28.75 44.00 -4.60
C GLN A 27 28.40 45.05 -5.66
N TYR A 28 27.97 44.61 -6.85
CA TYR A 28 27.56 45.49 -7.94
C TYR A 28 26.05 45.80 -7.96
N GLN A 29 25.31 45.36 -6.94
CA GLN A 29 23.85 45.55 -6.84
C GLN A 29 23.07 45.04 -8.07
N ILE A 30 23.57 43.97 -8.70
CA ILE A 30 22.90 43.31 -9.82
C ILE A 30 21.91 42.29 -9.24
N SER A 31 20.65 42.70 -9.12
CA SER A 31 19.56 41.86 -8.62
C SER A 31 18.52 41.56 -9.70
N LEU A 32 17.83 40.45 -9.50
CA LEU A 32 16.63 40.06 -10.22
C LEU A 32 15.50 39.96 -9.18
N GLY A 33 14.73 41.04 -9.05
CA GLY A 33 13.79 41.20 -7.93
C GLY A 33 14.52 41.38 -6.59
N SER A 34 14.23 40.51 -5.62
CA SER A 34 14.80 40.56 -4.26
C SER A 34 16.11 39.78 -4.09
N ASP A 35 16.54 39.00 -5.08
CA ASP A 35 17.71 38.13 -5.01
C ASP A 35 18.63 38.34 -6.24
N THR A 36 19.81 37.72 -6.25
CA THR A 36 20.70 37.70 -7.44
C THR A 36 20.45 36.43 -8.26
N LEU A 37 20.70 36.49 -9.57
CA LEU A 37 20.57 35.30 -10.44
C LEU A 37 21.42 34.10 -9.94
N PRO A 38 22.70 34.25 -9.53
CA PRO A 38 23.47 33.13 -8.98
C PRO A 38 22.88 32.57 -7.69
N ARG A 39 22.26 33.41 -6.84
CA ARG A 39 21.57 32.98 -5.62
C ARG A 39 20.34 32.12 -5.93
N LEU A 40 19.59 32.48 -6.97
CA LEU A 40 18.45 31.70 -7.45
C LEU A 40 18.92 30.33 -8.00
N LEU A 41 20.00 30.31 -8.78
CA LEU A 41 20.59 29.06 -9.28
C LEU A 41 21.11 28.16 -8.15
N LEU A 42 21.75 28.73 -7.13
CA LEU A 42 22.20 27.99 -5.93
C LEU A 42 21.03 27.37 -5.15
N ARG A 43 19.88 28.06 -5.07
CA ARG A 43 18.68 27.51 -4.45
C ARG A 43 18.15 26.31 -5.23
N ASN A 44 18.12 26.38 -6.57
CA ASN A 44 17.69 25.26 -7.39
C ASN A 44 18.61 24.03 -7.23
N LEU A 45 19.92 24.25 -7.11
CA LEU A 45 20.89 23.17 -6.87
C LEU A 45 20.79 22.55 -5.47
N ALA A 46 20.31 23.27 -4.47
CA ALA A 46 20.20 22.78 -3.10
C ALA A 46 18.92 21.94 -2.85
N VAL A 47 17.99 21.90 -3.81
CA VAL A 47 16.66 21.27 -3.63
C VAL A 47 16.59 19.76 -3.98
N PRO A 48 17.55 19.09 -4.66
CA PRO A 48 17.46 17.64 -4.83
C PRO A 48 18.65 16.92 -4.18
N ASN A 49 18.76 16.92 -2.84
CA ASN A 49 19.63 15.94 -2.14
C ASN A 49 19.44 15.86 -0.61
N ARG A 50 18.21 15.71 -0.13
CA ARG A 50 17.98 15.15 1.22
C ARG A 50 17.25 13.81 1.08
N ASN A 51 18.05 12.74 1.22
CA ASN A 51 17.74 11.31 1.32
C ASN A 51 17.51 10.51 0.01
N PRO A 52 18.56 9.85 -0.54
CA PRO A 52 18.45 8.86 -1.60
C PRO A 52 18.37 7.43 -1.02
N SER A 53 17.44 7.19 -0.10
CA SER A 53 17.17 5.84 0.40
C SER A 53 15.72 5.50 0.16
N ASN A 54 15.44 5.19 -1.12
CA ASN A 54 14.43 4.26 -1.67
C ASN A 54 13.90 4.79 -3.01
N ASN A 55 14.42 4.25 -4.11
CA ASN A 55 13.84 4.25 -5.47
C ASN A 55 13.50 5.56 -6.23
N ILE A 56 13.82 6.76 -5.73
CA ILE A 56 13.59 8.03 -6.48
C ILE A 56 14.83 8.51 -7.27
N GLN A 57 15.61 7.60 -7.86
CA GLN A 57 16.70 8.00 -8.79
C GLN A 57 16.24 8.14 -10.24
N GLN A 58 14.95 7.94 -10.55
CA GLN A 58 14.43 8.17 -11.91
C GLN A 58 13.64 9.48 -12.08
N ILE A 59 13.40 10.26 -11.01
CA ILE A 59 12.53 11.46 -11.08
C ILE A 59 13.31 12.77 -10.89
N SER A 60 14.57 12.73 -10.49
CA SER A 60 15.41 13.95 -10.38
C SER A 60 15.72 14.62 -11.72
N HIS A 61 15.31 14.04 -12.85
CA HIS A 61 15.33 14.68 -14.18
C HIS A 61 14.00 15.39 -14.57
N LEU A 62 12.97 15.39 -13.72
CA LEU A 62 11.62 15.86 -14.09
C LEU A 62 11.24 17.26 -13.58
N ILE A 63 12.03 17.87 -12.71
CA ILE A 63 11.65 19.16 -12.09
C ILE A 63 12.32 20.36 -12.77
N ASP A 64 13.40 20.18 -13.52
CA ASP A 64 14.19 21.31 -14.06
C ASP A 64 14.21 21.44 -15.58
N ASP A 65 13.37 20.69 -16.31
CA ASP A 65 13.25 20.88 -17.74
C ASP A 65 11.79 21.00 -18.15
N GLN A 66 11.40 22.19 -18.58
CA GLN A 66 10.28 22.45 -19.50
C GLN A 66 10.45 21.71 -20.86
N ARG A 67 11.27 20.65 -20.92
CA ARG A 67 11.72 19.94 -22.12
C ARG A 67 11.40 18.45 -22.12
N SER A 68 10.83 17.88 -21.06
CA SER A 68 10.20 16.57 -21.18
C SER A 68 8.69 16.78 -21.41
N PRO A 69 8.20 16.85 -22.67
CA PRO A 69 6.76 16.94 -22.97
C PRO A 69 5.96 15.72 -22.49
N ALA A 70 6.63 14.77 -21.84
CA ALA A 70 6.06 13.56 -21.31
C ALA A 70 5.18 13.77 -20.08
N ILE A 71 5.36 14.81 -19.26
CA ILE A 71 4.61 14.91 -17.99
C ILE A 71 3.85 16.23 -17.88
N THR A 72 2.54 16.13 -17.70
CA THR A 72 1.63 17.27 -17.52
C THR A 72 0.92 17.13 -16.19
N TYR A 73 1.02 18.10 -15.29
CA TYR A 73 0.29 18.08 -14.01
C TYR A 73 -1.22 18.19 -14.24
N THR A 74 -2.03 17.54 -13.40
CA THR A 74 -3.50 17.63 -13.52
C THR A 74 -4.08 18.85 -12.80
N GLY A 75 -3.31 19.49 -11.90
CA GLY A 75 -3.79 20.58 -11.05
C GLY A 75 -4.29 20.09 -9.69
N ARG A 76 -4.34 18.78 -9.45
CA ARG A 76 -4.83 18.18 -8.20
C ARG A 76 -3.68 17.83 -7.27
N ILE A 77 -3.76 18.30 -6.03
CA ILE A 77 -2.80 18.01 -4.96
C ILE A 77 -3.58 17.55 -3.72
N ILE A 78 -3.11 16.49 -3.09
CA ILE A 78 -3.60 16.02 -1.80
C ILE A 78 -2.45 16.05 -0.79
N VAL A 79 -2.71 16.60 0.40
CA VAL A 79 -1.77 16.64 1.51
C VAL A 79 -2.33 15.85 2.66
N SER A 80 -1.65 14.77 3.02
CA SER A 80 -1.94 13.96 4.21
C SER A 80 -1.03 14.43 5.34
N LEU A 81 -1.62 15.10 6.33
CA LEU A 81 -0.93 15.46 7.57
C LEU A 81 -0.70 14.23 8.46
N PHE A 82 -1.47 13.16 8.26
CA PHE A 82 -1.28 11.89 8.97
C PHE A 82 -0.09 11.10 8.43
N ASP A 83 -0.03 10.91 7.11
CA ASP A 83 1.07 10.19 6.45
C ASP A 83 2.32 11.06 6.24
N GLN A 84 2.25 12.34 6.62
CA GLN A 84 3.30 13.33 6.46
C GLN A 84 3.79 13.45 5.00
N CYS A 85 2.85 13.47 4.05
CA CYS A 85 3.17 13.51 2.63
C CYS A 85 2.27 14.44 1.80
N VAL A 86 2.82 14.93 0.69
CA VAL A 86 2.16 15.69 -0.37
C VAL A 86 2.17 14.83 -1.62
N ARG A 87 0.99 14.58 -2.17
CA ARG A 87 0.79 13.83 -3.42
C ARG A 87 0.31 14.78 -4.49
N ILE A 88 1.10 14.91 -5.55
CA ILE A 88 0.77 15.73 -6.72
C ILE A 88 0.46 14.78 -7.87
N GLU A 89 -0.71 14.93 -8.47
CA GLU A 89 -1.09 14.11 -9.59
C GLU A 89 -0.63 14.72 -10.92
N ALA A 90 -0.08 13.87 -11.78
CA ALA A 90 0.37 14.23 -13.11
C ALA A 90 0.01 13.14 -14.12
N ARG A 91 0.01 13.49 -15.39
CA ARG A 91 -0.25 12.61 -16.52
C ARG A 91 1.03 12.37 -17.29
N ASN A 92 1.39 11.10 -17.47
CA ASN A 92 2.53 10.69 -18.26
C ASN A 92 2.13 10.33 -19.70
N HIS A 93 2.46 11.22 -20.63
CA HIS A 93 2.29 11.13 -22.08
C HIS A 93 3.41 10.37 -22.81
N ALA A 94 4.51 9.96 -22.14
CA ALA A 94 5.55 9.14 -22.79
C ALA A 94 5.07 7.70 -23.09
N LEU A 95 4.00 7.24 -22.45
CA LEU A 95 3.43 5.92 -22.64
C LEU A 95 2.44 5.93 -23.83
N GLN A 96 2.33 4.80 -24.55
CA GLN A 96 1.37 4.63 -25.65
C GLN A 96 -0.07 4.97 -25.25
N LYS A 97 -0.41 4.74 -23.98
CA LYS A 97 -1.65 5.20 -23.35
C LYS A 97 -1.25 6.15 -22.21
N PRO A 98 -1.69 7.43 -22.24
CA PRO A 98 -1.46 8.34 -21.14
C PRO A 98 -1.94 7.72 -19.84
N LYS A 99 -1.05 7.59 -18.86
CA LYS A 99 -1.37 7.08 -17.53
C LYS A 99 -1.16 8.19 -16.52
N ASP A 100 -2.11 8.37 -15.63
CA ASP A 100 -1.95 9.25 -14.49
C ASP A 100 -0.99 8.60 -13.47
N ILE A 101 -0.12 9.41 -12.88
CA ILE A 101 0.94 9.04 -11.95
C ILE A 101 0.91 10.00 -10.75
N ILE A 102 1.44 9.54 -9.62
CA ILE A 102 1.61 10.37 -8.42
C ILE A 102 3.08 10.71 -8.22
N ILE A 103 3.34 11.99 -7.96
CA ILE A 103 4.62 12.50 -7.49
C ILE A 103 4.47 12.78 -5.99
N GLU A 104 5.25 12.08 -5.17
CA GLU A 104 5.19 12.19 -3.71
C GLU A 104 6.35 13.02 -3.16
N HIS A 105 6.02 13.89 -2.20
CA HIS A 105 6.99 14.63 -1.41
C HIS A 105 6.68 14.50 0.07
N ASN A 106 7.71 14.29 0.89
CA ASN A 106 7.52 14.31 2.33
C ASN A 106 7.22 15.75 2.81
N LEU A 107 6.43 15.85 3.87
CA LEU A 107 6.32 17.06 4.66
C LEU A 107 7.60 17.28 5.48
N ASN A 108 7.89 18.54 5.79
CA ASN A 108 8.94 18.86 6.73
C ASN A 108 8.49 18.47 8.15
N GLU A 109 9.44 18.15 9.05
CA GLU A 109 9.11 17.75 10.43
C GLU A 109 8.28 18.79 11.20
N ASN A 110 8.36 20.06 10.78
CA ASN A 110 7.60 21.17 11.35
C ASN A 110 6.26 21.44 10.65
N GLU A 111 5.84 20.67 9.65
CA GLU A 111 4.59 20.82 8.90
C GLU A 111 3.51 19.86 9.45
N THR A 112 3.07 20.07 10.70
CA THR A 112 2.07 19.19 11.37
C THR A 112 0.63 19.68 11.22
N ASN A 113 0.44 20.90 10.74
CA ASN A 113 -0.88 21.50 10.51
C ASN A 113 -0.87 22.42 9.27
N LEU A 114 -2.06 22.79 8.83
CA LEU A 114 -2.26 23.65 7.67
C LEU A 114 -1.55 24.99 7.79
N GLN A 115 -1.58 25.63 8.97
CA GLN A 115 -0.94 26.93 9.19
C GLN A 115 0.56 26.89 8.92
N GLN A 116 1.26 25.84 9.33
CA GLN A 116 2.68 25.62 9.05
C GLN A 116 2.95 25.32 7.57
N LEU A 117 2.02 24.60 6.93
CA LEU A 117 2.08 24.26 5.51
C LEU A 117 1.86 25.48 4.58
N LEU A 118 1.17 26.53 5.05
CA LEU A 118 0.85 27.70 4.25
C LEU A 118 2.09 28.35 3.63
N GLU A 119 3.23 28.42 4.34
CA GLU A 119 4.45 29.00 3.78
C GLU A 119 4.91 28.25 2.52
N ARG A 120 4.86 26.91 2.57
CA ARG A 120 5.20 26.05 1.43
C ARG A 120 4.20 26.18 0.29
N ILE A 121 2.91 26.23 0.59
CA ILE A 121 1.85 26.41 -0.41
C ILE A 121 1.97 27.79 -1.08
N THR A 122 2.18 28.86 -0.31
CA THR A 122 2.36 30.22 -0.84
C THR A 122 3.61 30.30 -1.71
N ARG A 123 4.72 29.67 -1.30
CA ARG A 123 5.93 29.57 -2.11
C ARG A 123 5.65 28.84 -3.43
N TYR A 124 4.97 27.69 -3.37
CA TYR A 124 4.57 26.95 -4.56
C TYR A 124 3.69 27.79 -5.51
N GLY A 125 2.70 28.50 -4.97
CA GLY A 125 1.85 29.41 -5.76
C GLY A 125 2.67 30.54 -6.41
N LYS A 126 3.64 31.11 -5.69
CA LYS A 126 4.56 32.12 -6.23
C LYS A 126 5.43 31.56 -7.36
N ASP A 127 6.00 30.37 -7.18
CA ASP A 127 6.84 29.71 -8.19
C ASP A 127 6.05 29.36 -9.46
N ARG A 128 4.74 29.09 -9.31
CA ARG A 128 3.80 28.90 -10.42
C ARG A 128 3.26 30.21 -11.02
N ASN A 129 3.60 31.35 -10.45
CA ASN A 129 3.05 32.66 -10.82
C ASN A 129 1.52 32.66 -10.84
N VAL A 130 0.94 32.14 -9.75
CA VAL A 130 -0.49 32.16 -9.47
C VAL A 130 -0.94 33.59 -9.16
N GLN A 131 -2.05 34.03 -9.75
CA GLN A 131 -2.63 35.37 -9.56
C GLN A 131 -3.47 35.45 -8.28
N LEU A 132 -4.17 34.37 -7.96
CA LEU A 132 -5.06 34.28 -6.80
C LEU A 132 -4.82 33.00 -6.03
N LEU A 133 -4.51 33.12 -4.74
CA LEU A 133 -4.46 32.02 -3.78
C LEU A 133 -5.57 32.21 -2.76
N GLN A 134 -6.44 31.20 -2.62
CA GLN A 134 -7.52 31.21 -1.64
C GLN A 134 -7.39 30.02 -0.69
N LEU A 135 -7.54 30.32 0.60
CA LEU A 135 -7.64 29.33 1.66
C LEU A 135 -9.10 29.22 2.10
N ILE A 136 -9.67 28.03 2.00
CA ILE A 136 -11.01 27.69 2.45
C ILE A 136 -10.88 26.86 3.72
N ASP A 137 -11.04 27.50 4.86
CA ASP A 137 -10.98 26.92 6.19
C ASP A 137 -12.16 27.39 7.06
N LEU A 138 -12.22 26.92 8.31
CA LEU A 138 -13.26 27.33 9.26
C LEU A 138 -13.17 28.82 9.62
N ASN A 139 -11.97 29.41 9.60
CA ASN A 139 -11.79 30.83 9.92
C ASN A 139 -12.42 31.72 8.86
N LEU A 140 -12.30 31.36 7.58
CA LEU A 140 -12.99 32.05 6.49
C LEU A 140 -14.50 32.02 6.70
N LEU A 141 -15.08 30.83 6.94
CA LEU A 141 -16.53 30.69 7.14
C LEU A 141 -17.01 31.49 8.36
N SER A 142 -16.24 31.46 9.45
CA SER A 142 -16.52 32.24 10.66
C SER A 142 -16.46 33.74 10.39
N SER A 143 -15.47 34.21 9.61
CA SER A 143 -15.32 35.63 9.26
C SER A 143 -16.48 36.17 8.43
N GLN A 144 -17.15 35.32 7.64
CA GLN A 144 -18.31 35.66 6.84
C GLN A 144 -19.64 35.46 7.59
N SER A 145 -19.60 35.11 8.88
CA SER A 145 -20.80 34.78 9.67
C SER A 145 -21.64 33.66 9.02
N ALA A 146 -20.98 32.73 8.34
CA ALA A 146 -21.59 31.59 7.67
C ALA A 146 -21.74 30.42 8.66
N TYR A 147 -22.71 30.53 9.56
CA TYR A 147 -23.03 29.48 10.56
C TYR A 147 -24.08 28.49 10.05
N ASP A 148 -24.95 28.93 9.13
CA ASP A 148 -25.95 28.09 8.49
C ASP A 148 -25.40 27.48 7.20
N GLU A 149 -25.80 26.24 6.92
CA GLU A 149 -25.34 25.49 5.76
C GLU A 149 -25.57 26.22 4.43
N LYS A 150 -26.66 26.99 4.33
CA LYS A 150 -26.99 27.78 3.13
C LYS A 150 -25.96 28.88 2.91
N LYS A 151 -25.64 29.69 3.92
CA LYS A 151 -24.58 30.71 3.81
C LYS A 151 -23.20 30.10 3.62
N ILE A 152 -22.92 28.94 4.22
CA ILE A 152 -21.66 28.22 3.98
C ILE A 152 -21.55 27.89 2.48
N PHE A 153 -22.61 27.35 1.89
CA PHE A 153 -22.63 27.02 0.48
C PHE A 153 -22.51 28.26 -0.43
N GLU A 154 -23.22 29.35 -0.10
CA GLU A 154 -23.12 30.63 -0.81
C GLU A 154 -21.67 31.16 -0.76
N THR A 155 -21.05 31.15 0.42
CA THR A 155 -19.66 31.58 0.61
C THR A 155 -18.69 30.71 -0.20
N LEU A 156 -18.83 29.38 -0.14
CA LEU A 156 -18.01 28.44 -0.91
C LEU A 156 -18.15 28.68 -2.42
N LYS A 157 -19.37 28.94 -2.88
CA LYS A 157 -19.67 29.24 -4.27
C LYS A 157 -19.04 30.55 -4.72
N GLU A 158 -19.21 31.63 -3.97
CA GLU A 158 -18.61 32.92 -4.28
C GLU A 158 -17.09 32.84 -4.38
N ARG A 159 -16.45 32.13 -3.44
CA ARG A 159 -15.00 31.94 -3.45
C ARG A 159 -14.56 31.11 -4.64
N TYR A 160 -15.28 30.04 -4.96
CA TYR A 160 -14.99 29.25 -6.15
C TYR A 160 -15.17 30.04 -7.45
N ASP A 161 -16.22 30.86 -7.56
CA ASP A 161 -16.47 31.70 -8.74
C ASP A 161 -15.35 32.75 -8.89
N GLU A 162 -14.87 33.33 -7.79
CA GLU A 162 -13.69 34.20 -7.75
C GLU A 162 -12.43 33.45 -8.21
N TYR A 163 -12.18 32.25 -7.69
CA TYR A 163 -11.11 31.36 -8.14
C TYR A 163 -11.20 31.02 -9.64
N ALA A 164 -12.40 30.80 -10.15
CA ALA A 164 -12.65 30.47 -11.55
C ALA A 164 -12.34 31.65 -12.49
N ALA A 165 -12.50 32.90 -12.03
CA ALA A 165 -12.28 34.10 -12.84
C ALA A 165 -10.81 34.35 -13.24
N TYR A 166 -9.83 33.88 -12.46
CA TYR A 166 -8.39 34.13 -12.73
C TYR A 166 -7.74 32.99 -13.51
N ASN A 167 -7.11 33.26 -14.65
CA ASN A 167 -6.47 32.21 -15.46
C ASN A 167 -5.47 31.34 -14.68
N ARG A 168 -4.77 31.93 -13.69
CA ARG A 168 -3.86 31.20 -12.82
C ARG A 168 -4.31 31.35 -11.37
N SER A 169 -4.91 30.31 -10.82
CA SER A 169 -5.46 30.35 -9.46
C SER A 169 -5.15 29.06 -8.70
N LEU A 170 -5.09 29.18 -7.38
CA LEU A 170 -4.87 28.09 -6.45
C LEU A 170 -5.88 28.18 -5.32
N ILE A 171 -6.62 27.10 -5.07
CA ILE A 171 -7.56 26.99 -3.97
C ILE A 171 -7.13 25.86 -3.03
N VAL A 172 -7.16 26.13 -1.73
CA VAL A 172 -6.79 25.17 -0.67
C VAL A 172 -8.03 24.87 0.16
N TYR A 173 -8.38 23.60 0.29
CA TYR A 173 -9.47 23.13 1.14
C TYR A 173 -8.92 22.42 2.37
N ASP A 174 -9.24 22.94 3.55
CA ASP A 174 -9.05 22.22 4.81
C ASP A 174 -10.22 21.25 5.03
N LEU A 175 -10.07 20.00 4.60
CA LEU A 175 -11.19 19.06 4.58
C LEU A 175 -11.69 18.74 6.00
N ASP A 176 -10.78 18.65 6.98
CA ASP A 176 -11.15 18.30 8.35
C ASP A 176 -12.03 19.39 8.97
N SER A 177 -11.66 20.65 8.74
CA SER A 177 -12.39 21.83 9.22
C SER A 177 -13.75 22.02 8.53
N LEU A 178 -13.86 21.69 7.24
CA LEU A 178 -15.07 21.93 6.45
C LEU A 178 -16.10 20.81 6.57
N ILE A 179 -15.65 19.56 6.56
CA ILE A 179 -16.51 18.39 6.36
C ILE A 179 -16.82 17.71 7.69
N GLY A 180 -15.81 17.54 8.55
CA GLY A 180 -15.90 16.79 9.79
C GLY A 180 -16.12 15.29 9.58
N VAL A 181 -15.56 14.47 10.48
CA VAL A 181 -15.80 13.02 10.53
C VAL A 181 -16.43 12.70 11.88
N ASN A 182 -17.59 12.04 11.86
CA ASN A 182 -18.17 11.46 13.06
C ASN A 182 -17.60 10.06 13.26
N LYS A 183 -17.09 9.80 14.46
CA LYS A 183 -16.55 8.50 14.86
C LYS A 183 -17.45 7.90 15.92
N SER A 184 -18.18 6.85 15.54
CA SER A 184 -19.03 6.07 16.44
C SER A 184 -18.30 4.79 16.83
N GLU A 185 -17.90 4.69 18.09
CA GLU A 185 -17.30 3.47 18.64
C GLU A 185 -18.39 2.61 19.29
N SER A 186 -18.46 1.36 18.87
CA SER A 186 -19.38 0.35 19.41
C SER A 186 -18.56 -0.74 20.08
N GLU A 187 -18.74 -0.91 21.39
CA GLU A 187 -18.22 -2.06 22.14
C GLU A 187 -19.26 -3.18 22.13
N SER A 188 -18.94 -4.28 21.44
CA SER A 188 -19.73 -5.51 21.49
C SER A 188 -18.98 -6.61 22.23
N SER A 189 -19.68 -7.63 22.71
CA SER A 189 -19.07 -8.85 23.26
C SER A 189 -18.19 -9.59 22.23
N MET A 190 -18.29 -9.23 20.94
CA MET A 190 -17.45 -9.75 19.86
C MET A 190 -16.27 -8.83 19.50
N GLY A 191 -16.10 -7.70 20.19
CA GLY A 191 -15.00 -6.75 19.99
C GLY A 191 -15.46 -5.31 19.79
N ARG A 192 -14.47 -4.41 19.74
CA ARG A 192 -14.63 -2.98 19.42
C ARG A 192 -14.73 -2.80 17.90
N SER A 193 -15.81 -2.18 17.43
CA SER A 193 -15.92 -1.69 16.05
C SER A 193 -16.03 -0.18 16.05
N SER A 194 -15.29 0.47 15.15
CA SER A 194 -15.36 1.92 14.93
C SER A 194 -15.98 2.19 13.56
N ASN A 195 -17.12 2.86 13.54
CA ASN A 195 -17.77 3.34 12.32
C ASN A 195 -17.43 4.82 12.12
N PHE A 196 -17.08 5.18 10.90
CA PHE A 196 -16.78 6.56 10.52
C PHE A 196 -17.81 7.03 9.49
N SER A 197 -18.30 8.26 9.64
CA SER A 197 -19.17 8.88 8.65
C SER A 197 -18.84 10.35 8.47
N VAL A 198 -19.10 10.87 7.27
CA VAL A 198 -18.97 12.29 6.95
C VAL A 198 -20.12 13.06 7.60
N VAL A 199 -19.83 14.17 8.29
CA VAL A 199 -20.85 15.01 8.94
C VAL A 199 -21.56 15.89 7.91
N ASN A 200 -20.81 16.70 7.16
CA ASN A 200 -21.38 17.67 6.22
C ASN A 200 -21.38 17.13 4.77
N GLN A 201 -22.31 16.25 4.45
CA GLN A 201 -22.35 15.56 3.15
C GLN A 201 -22.52 16.50 1.94
N ASN A 202 -23.27 17.60 2.08
CA ASN A 202 -23.48 18.56 1.00
C ASN A 202 -22.20 19.35 0.69
N ILE A 203 -21.51 19.83 1.73
CA ILE A 203 -20.20 20.50 1.61
C ILE A 203 -19.19 19.55 0.99
N TYR A 204 -19.12 18.31 1.49
CA TYR A 204 -18.26 17.26 0.94
C TYR A 204 -18.50 17.05 -0.56
N THR A 205 -19.76 16.89 -0.96
CA THR A 205 -20.14 16.67 -2.36
C THR A 205 -19.75 17.85 -3.25
N TYR A 206 -19.91 19.08 -2.74
CA TYR A 206 -19.51 20.30 -3.43
C TYR A 206 -17.99 20.39 -3.61
N VAL A 207 -17.22 20.27 -2.51
CA VAL A 207 -15.75 20.32 -2.54
C VAL A 207 -15.20 19.23 -3.45
N ARG A 208 -15.75 18.00 -3.38
CA ARG A 208 -15.39 16.90 -4.27
C ARG A 208 -15.58 17.28 -5.74
N ALA A 209 -16.73 17.85 -6.10
CA ALA A 209 -17.02 18.25 -7.48
C ALA A 209 -16.02 19.31 -7.97
N ARG A 210 -15.79 20.35 -7.17
CA ARG A 210 -14.86 21.45 -7.52
C ARG A 210 -13.41 21.02 -7.56
N PHE A 211 -12.99 20.12 -6.69
CA PHE A 211 -11.64 19.55 -6.72
C PHE A 211 -11.35 18.81 -8.03
N ARG A 212 -12.36 18.14 -8.61
CA ARG A 212 -12.21 17.45 -9.91
C ARG A 212 -12.12 18.42 -11.10
N GLU A 213 -12.56 19.67 -10.96
CA GLU A 213 -12.51 20.69 -12.01
C GLU A 213 -11.13 21.36 -12.13
N ALA A 214 -10.20 21.09 -11.19
CA ALA A 214 -8.83 21.55 -11.30
C ALA A 214 -8.17 21.00 -12.57
N VAL A 215 -7.52 21.88 -13.33
CA VAL A 215 -6.99 21.56 -14.66
C VAL A 215 -5.82 22.49 -14.99
N ILE A 216 -4.84 21.96 -15.72
CA ILE A 216 -3.72 22.73 -16.26
C ILE A 216 -3.73 22.55 -17.77
N GLU A 217 -4.22 23.58 -18.47
CA GLU A 217 -4.32 23.60 -19.91
C GLU A 217 -3.28 24.55 -20.50
N THR A 218 -2.46 24.03 -21.40
CA THR A 218 -1.57 24.84 -22.24
C THR A 218 -2.12 24.81 -23.65
N THR A 219 -3.03 25.73 -23.97
CA THR A 219 -3.50 25.92 -25.35
C THR A 219 -2.40 26.62 -26.15
N VAL A 220 -1.74 25.86 -27.02
CA VAL A 220 -0.83 26.41 -28.02
C VAL A 220 -1.67 26.83 -29.22
N SER A 221 -2.42 27.92 -29.09
CA SER A 221 -3.05 28.59 -30.24
C SER A 221 -2.13 29.70 -30.75
N SER A 222 -2.07 29.83 -32.06
CA SER A 222 -0.96 30.41 -32.82
C SER A 222 -0.68 31.91 -32.64
N ASN A 223 -1.46 32.65 -31.85
CA ASN A 223 -1.27 34.10 -31.70
C ASN A 223 -1.38 34.64 -30.25
N ASP A 224 -1.78 33.84 -29.27
CA ASP A 224 -1.74 34.27 -27.86
C ASP A 224 -1.80 33.02 -26.95
N ALA A 225 -0.68 32.67 -26.32
CA ALA A 225 -0.60 31.49 -25.46
C ALA A 225 -1.29 31.77 -24.11
N GLN A 226 -2.62 31.69 -24.07
CA GLN A 226 -3.38 31.77 -22.82
C GLN A 226 -3.25 30.46 -22.05
N ARG A 227 -2.31 30.44 -21.09
CA ARG A 227 -2.14 29.31 -20.16
C ARG A 227 -3.14 29.42 -19.02
N VAL A 228 -4.05 28.44 -18.92
CA VAL A 228 -4.98 28.26 -17.80
C VAL A 228 -4.37 27.26 -16.82
N GLU A 229 -4.20 27.67 -15.58
CA GLU A 229 -3.54 26.87 -14.53
C GLU A 229 -4.34 26.96 -13.24
N LYS A 230 -5.17 25.95 -13.01
CA LYS A 230 -6.15 25.87 -11.93
C LYS A 230 -5.72 24.77 -10.96
N TRP A 231 -5.18 25.16 -9.81
CA TRP A 231 -4.72 24.24 -8.77
C TRP A 231 -5.76 24.09 -7.66
N ALA A 232 -6.07 22.84 -7.29
CA ALA A 232 -6.81 22.54 -6.08
C ALA A 232 -5.95 21.68 -5.14
N ILE A 233 -5.83 22.13 -3.89
CA ILE A 233 -5.13 21.42 -2.83
C ILE A 233 -6.15 20.99 -1.78
N ALA A 234 -6.23 19.70 -1.50
CA ALA A 234 -7.01 19.16 -0.39
C ALA A 234 -6.06 18.79 0.75
N VAL A 235 -6.29 19.31 1.95
CA VAL A 235 -5.49 19.02 3.14
C VAL A 235 -6.37 18.27 4.14
N THR A 236 -5.87 17.16 4.68
CA THR A 236 -6.58 16.37 5.68
C THR A 236 -5.61 15.65 6.62
N ARG A 237 -6.04 15.49 7.86
CA ARG A 237 -5.40 14.71 8.92
C ARG A 237 -6.15 13.41 9.17
N GLU A 238 -7.43 13.31 8.82
CA GLU A 238 -8.23 12.12 9.09
C GLU A 238 -8.04 11.04 8.01
N PRO A 239 -7.44 9.87 8.34
CA PRO A 239 -7.13 8.83 7.33
C PRO A 239 -8.38 8.27 6.64
N PHE A 240 -9.50 8.21 7.36
CA PHE A 240 -10.79 7.81 6.79
C PHE A 240 -11.23 8.78 5.69
N LEU A 241 -11.20 10.09 5.99
CA LEU A 241 -11.62 11.12 5.06
C LEU A 241 -10.68 11.17 3.84
N LEU A 242 -9.38 11.04 4.05
CA LEU A 242 -8.38 10.94 2.98
C LEU A 242 -8.72 9.80 2.01
N ARG A 243 -8.89 8.57 2.51
CA ARG A 243 -9.20 7.41 1.66
C ARG A 243 -10.52 7.59 0.91
N GLN A 244 -11.57 8.01 1.60
CA GLN A 244 -12.88 8.24 1.01
C GLN A 244 -12.80 9.32 -0.08
N PHE A 245 -12.13 10.45 0.19
CA PHE A 245 -11.98 11.55 -0.74
C PHE A 245 -11.16 11.17 -1.97
N CYS A 246 -10.03 10.47 -1.79
CA CYS A 246 -9.20 9.97 -2.90
C CYS A 246 -9.99 9.06 -3.84
N VAL A 247 -10.73 8.09 -3.31
CA VAL A 247 -11.59 7.19 -4.09
C VAL A 247 -12.66 7.99 -4.81
N ASP A 248 -13.33 8.87 -4.08
CA ASP A 248 -14.44 9.64 -4.60
C ASP A 248 -14.01 10.63 -5.68
N VAL A 249 -12.84 11.29 -5.60
CA VAL A 249 -12.38 12.19 -6.68
C VAL A 249 -11.70 11.46 -7.83
N GLY A 250 -11.55 10.13 -7.75
CA GLY A 250 -10.75 9.36 -8.69
C GLY A 250 -9.31 9.85 -8.73
N PHE A 251 -8.74 10.12 -7.55
CA PHE A 251 -7.33 10.48 -7.43
C PHE A 251 -6.48 9.24 -7.71
N THR A 252 -5.41 9.40 -8.49
CA THR A 252 -4.53 8.29 -8.82
C THR A 252 -3.95 7.68 -7.55
N ARG A 253 -4.04 6.35 -7.44
CA ARG A 253 -3.49 5.61 -6.30
C ARG A 253 -1.98 5.51 -6.40
N THR A 254 -1.32 5.49 -5.25
CA THR A 254 0.10 5.16 -5.18
C THR A 254 0.31 3.68 -5.54
N LYS A 255 1.53 3.33 -5.94
CA LYS A 255 1.88 1.93 -6.19
C LYS A 255 1.68 1.06 -4.94
N GLN A 256 1.97 1.60 -3.76
CA GLN A 256 1.77 0.90 -2.51
C GLN A 256 0.28 0.59 -2.27
N GLU A 257 -0.61 1.55 -2.49
CA GLU A 257 -2.06 1.35 -2.36
C GLU A 257 -2.61 0.37 -3.42
N GLU A 258 -2.07 0.39 -4.64
CA GLU A 258 -2.39 -0.61 -5.67
C GLU A 258 -1.96 -2.03 -5.24
N ASP A 259 -0.76 -2.17 -4.70
CA ASP A 259 -0.21 -3.44 -4.22
C ASP A 259 -1.02 -3.97 -3.01
N GLU A 260 -1.36 -3.11 -2.05
CA GLU A 260 -2.18 -3.46 -0.88
C GLU A 260 -3.58 -3.94 -1.28
N MET A 261 -4.24 -3.24 -2.22
CA MET A 261 -5.55 -3.64 -2.70
C MET A 261 -5.52 -4.97 -3.45
N GLU A 262 -4.50 -5.18 -4.27
CA GLU A 262 -4.32 -6.45 -4.97
C GLU A 262 -4.06 -7.59 -3.96
N ASP A 263 -3.29 -7.34 -2.91
CA ASP A 263 -3.07 -8.31 -1.82
C ASP A 263 -4.37 -8.62 -1.04
N GLU A 264 -5.20 -7.62 -0.76
CA GLU A 264 -6.52 -7.83 -0.15
C GLU A 264 -7.45 -8.64 -1.05
N ARG A 265 -7.48 -8.30 -2.35
CA ARG A 265 -8.26 -9.04 -3.35
C ARG A 265 -7.82 -10.49 -3.42
N ARG A 266 -6.52 -10.76 -3.42
CA ARG A 266 -5.97 -12.12 -3.35
C ARG A 266 -6.42 -12.86 -2.10
N LYS A 267 -6.37 -12.23 -0.93
CA LYS A 267 -6.86 -12.85 0.32
C LYS A 267 -8.35 -13.18 0.31
N SER A 268 -9.15 -12.47 -0.49
CA SER A 268 -10.59 -12.74 -0.65
C SER A 268 -10.95 -13.70 -1.77
N GLU A 269 -10.13 -13.83 -2.81
CA GLU A 269 -10.50 -14.56 -4.03
C GLU A 269 -9.65 -15.83 -4.25
N ASP A 270 -8.42 -15.86 -3.77
CA ASP A 270 -7.50 -16.97 -4.06
C ASP A 270 -7.81 -18.18 -3.17
N PHE A 271 -7.95 -19.34 -3.82
CA PHE A 271 -8.00 -20.63 -3.15
C PHE A 271 -6.59 -21.09 -2.79
N ILE A 272 -6.33 -21.21 -1.49
CA ILE A 272 -5.06 -21.64 -0.92
C ILE A 272 -5.21 -23.07 -0.44
N GLN A 273 -4.27 -23.95 -0.77
CA GLN A 273 -4.28 -25.31 -0.23
C GLN A 273 -3.63 -25.35 1.15
N CYS A 274 -4.35 -25.86 2.15
CA CYS A 274 -3.89 -25.97 3.53
C CYS A 274 -2.85 -27.09 3.67
N VAL A 275 -1.70 -26.82 4.27
CA VAL A 275 -0.66 -27.86 4.51
C VAL A 275 -1.14 -28.91 5.52
N LYS A 276 -2.04 -28.54 6.44
CA LYS A 276 -2.47 -29.39 7.56
C LYS A 276 -3.55 -30.39 7.14
N CYS A 277 -4.62 -29.91 6.51
CA CYS A 277 -5.76 -30.74 6.11
C CYS A 277 -5.81 -31.05 4.61
N ARG A 278 -4.93 -30.44 3.80
CA ARG A 278 -4.89 -30.58 2.32
C ARG A 278 -6.10 -30.02 1.57
N ASP A 279 -7.11 -29.50 2.27
CA ASP A 279 -8.26 -28.81 1.68
C ASP A 279 -7.90 -27.40 1.18
N PHE A 280 -8.68 -26.90 0.22
CA PHE A 280 -8.62 -25.52 -0.23
C PHE A 280 -9.43 -24.60 0.69
N TYR A 281 -8.92 -23.40 0.93
CA TYR A 281 -9.57 -22.38 1.74
C TYR A 281 -9.30 -20.97 1.20
N ILE A 282 -10.17 -20.02 1.54
CA ILE A 282 -10.00 -18.58 1.29
C ILE A 282 -9.52 -17.94 2.60
N GLU A 283 -8.45 -17.14 2.55
CA GLU A 283 -7.81 -16.59 3.76
C GLU A 283 -8.77 -15.70 4.56
N ASN A 284 -9.60 -14.90 3.90
CA ASN A 284 -10.62 -14.08 4.58
C ASN A 284 -11.72 -14.90 5.29
N GLU A 285 -11.95 -16.15 4.88
CA GLU A 285 -12.90 -17.06 5.51
C GLU A 285 -12.23 -17.95 6.58
N ASN A 286 -10.91 -17.87 6.73
CA ASN A 286 -10.11 -18.72 7.60
C ASN A 286 -10.27 -18.36 9.09
N LYS A 287 -11.27 -18.95 9.74
CA LYS A 287 -11.58 -18.75 11.16
C LYS A 287 -10.99 -19.86 12.01
N MET A 288 -10.89 -19.61 13.32
CA MET A 288 -10.50 -20.65 14.26
C MET A 288 -11.53 -21.79 14.21
N GLY A 289 -11.05 -23.00 13.91
CA GLY A 289 -11.87 -24.19 13.79
C GLY A 289 -12.29 -24.56 12.38
N SER A 290 -11.99 -23.73 11.37
CA SER A 290 -12.25 -24.05 9.96
C SER A 290 -11.43 -25.27 9.49
N CYS A 291 -10.20 -25.41 9.98
CA CYS A 291 -9.35 -26.55 9.66
C CYS A 291 -9.42 -27.61 10.75
N THR A 292 -9.85 -28.81 10.37
CA THR A 292 -9.79 -30.00 11.22
C THR A 292 -8.69 -30.92 10.67
N HIS A 293 -7.67 -31.21 11.47
CA HIS A 293 -6.48 -31.94 11.02
C HIS A 293 -5.86 -32.81 12.11
N HIS A 294 -4.99 -33.73 11.69
CA HIS A 294 -4.02 -34.39 12.53
C HIS A 294 -2.67 -33.67 12.35
N ASP A 295 -1.93 -33.43 13.43
CA ASP A 295 -0.59 -32.83 13.39
C ASP A 295 0.49 -33.81 13.88
N GLY A 296 0.16 -35.09 13.90
CA GLY A 296 1.12 -36.18 14.13
C GLY A 296 1.43 -36.94 12.85
N PHE A 297 2.46 -37.78 12.87
CA PHE A 297 2.77 -38.71 11.78
C PHE A 297 1.97 -40.03 11.90
N ILE A 298 1.99 -40.82 10.83
CA ILE A 298 1.37 -42.16 10.79
C ILE A 298 2.43 -43.21 11.08
N TYR A 299 2.05 -44.23 11.86
CA TYR A 299 2.92 -45.37 12.15
C TYR A 299 2.18 -46.70 11.98
N ASP A 300 2.93 -47.76 11.68
CA ASP A 300 2.43 -49.14 11.61
C ASP A 300 2.42 -49.76 13.01
N ASN A 301 1.25 -49.83 13.62
CA ASN A 301 1.02 -50.47 14.92
C ASN A 301 1.11 -52.00 14.86
N ALA A 302 1.15 -52.66 13.70
CA ALA A 302 1.41 -54.10 13.64
C ALA A 302 2.93 -54.40 13.66
N SER A 303 3.76 -53.44 13.25
CA SER A 303 5.22 -53.64 13.19
C SER A 303 5.88 -53.61 14.57
N ALA A 304 6.92 -54.42 14.76
CA ALA A 304 7.69 -54.48 16.01
C ALA A 304 8.51 -53.20 16.25
N ASP A 305 8.98 -52.57 15.17
CA ASP A 305 9.76 -51.33 15.19
C ASP A 305 8.90 -50.06 15.11
N LEU A 306 7.57 -50.23 15.00
CA LEU A 306 6.62 -49.17 14.71
C LEU A 306 7.08 -48.31 13.51
N ALA A 307 7.33 -48.90 12.35
CA ALA A 307 7.76 -48.14 11.17
C ALA A 307 6.87 -46.92 10.85
N TYR A 308 7.52 -45.81 10.44
CA TYR A 308 6.87 -44.55 10.09
C TYR A 308 6.43 -44.53 8.63
N TYR A 309 5.33 -43.83 8.36
CA TYR A 309 4.82 -43.63 7.01
C TYR A 309 4.38 -42.18 6.81
N SER A 310 4.64 -41.64 5.62
CA SER A 310 3.93 -40.44 5.16
C SER A 310 2.46 -40.76 4.89
N LEU A 311 1.61 -39.73 4.88
CA LEU A 311 0.19 -39.92 4.56
C LEU A 311 0.01 -40.53 3.16
N ALA A 312 0.82 -40.11 2.19
CA ALA A 312 0.75 -40.62 0.83
C ALA A 312 1.11 -42.11 0.75
N GLU A 313 2.19 -42.54 1.43
CA GLU A 313 2.62 -43.95 1.45
C GLU A 313 1.57 -44.84 2.12
N ALA A 314 1.08 -44.42 3.30
CA ALA A 314 0.08 -45.19 4.04
C ALA A 314 -1.25 -45.29 3.28
N THR A 315 -1.70 -44.21 2.64
CA THR A 315 -2.92 -44.21 1.82
C THR A 315 -2.77 -45.09 0.59
N LEU A 316 -1.62 -45.04 -0.10
CA LEU A 316 -1.36 -45.90 -1.25
C LEU A 316 -1.36 -47.38 -0.87
N TYR A 317 -0.76 -47.71 0.28
CA TYR A 317 -0.77 -49.08 0.80
C TYR A 317 -2.19 -49.55 1.16
N LEU A 318 -2.98 -48.72 1.85
CA LEU A 318 -4.36 -49.05 2.20
C LEU A 318 -5.25 -49.21 0.96
N SER A 319 -5.08 -48.35 -0.05
CA SER A 319 -5.80 -48.44 -1.33
C SER A 319 -5.50 -49.76 -2.06
N LYS A 320 -4.25 -50.23 -2.02
CA LYS A 320 -3.87 -51.53 -2.57
C LYS A 320 -4.57 -52.68 -1.85
N ILE A 321 -4.58 -52.67 -0.51
CA ILE A 321 -5.30 -53.67 0.31
C ILE A 321 -6.79 -53.65 0.00
N GLU A 322 -7.38 -52.47 -0.17
CA GLU A 322 -8.79 -52.34 -0.52
C GLU A 322 -9.12 -52.95 -1.88
N SER A 323 -8.27 -52.72 -2.87
CA SER A 323 -8.45 -53.33 -4.19
C SER A 323 -8.33 -54.85 -4.13
N GLU A 324 -7.39 -55.39 -3.33
CA GLU A 324 -7.23 -56.84 -3.14
C GLU A 324 -8.42 -57.46 -2.40
N ALA A 325 -8.97 -56.77 -1.40
CA ALA A 325 -10.13 -57.24 -0.62
C ALA A 325 -11.42 -57.34 -1.43
N ILE A 326 -11.54 -56.57 -2.53
CA ILE A 326 -12.66 -56.66 -3.46
C ILE A 326 -12.55 -57.94 -4.32
N ASN A 327 -11.34 -58.35 -4.65
CA ASN A 327 -11.08 -59.46 -5.57
C ASN A 327 -11.03 -60.83 -4.89
N ASP A 328 -10.72 -60.88 -3.59
CA ASP A 328 -10.56 -62.13 -2.83
C ASP A 328 -11.45 -62.15 -1.57
N SER A 329 -12.64 -62.74 -1.73
CA SER A 329 -13.66 -62.90 -0.69
C SER A 329 -13.14 -63.64 0.55
N ASP A 330 -12.28 -64.65 0.35
CA ASP A 330 -11.86 -65.56 1.41
C ASP A 330 -10.80 -64.92 2.31
N ARG A 331 -10.10 -63.88 1.84
CA ARG A 331 -9.10 -63.12 2.60
C ARG A 331 -9.63 -61.84 3.24
N ARG A 332 -10.92 -61.54 3.08
CA ARG A 332 -11.51 -60.26 3.51
C ARG A 332 -11.26 -59.92 4.99
N GLU A 333 -11.43 -60.88 5.89
CA GLU A 333 -11.23 -60.66 7.33
C GLU A 333 -9.76 -60.37 7.68
N ALA A 334 -8.83 -61.06 7.02
CA ALA A 334 -7.40 -60.81 7.21
C ALA A 334 -7.01 -59.42 6.69
N LEU A 335 -7.54 -59.02 5.54
CA LEU A 335 -7.30 -57.70 4.93
C LEU A 335 -7.94 -56.57 5.76
N GLU A 336 -9.09 -56.80 6.41
CA GLU A 336 -9.68 -55.83 7.35
C GLU A 336 -8.80 -55.60 8.59
N ARG A 337 -8.12 -56.64 9.11
CA ARG A 337 -7.14 -56.45 10.20
C ARG A 337 -5.93 -55.64 9.74
N GLU A 338 -5.46 -55.86 8.51
CA GLU A 338 -4.35 -55.07 7.95
C GLU A 338 -4.71 -53.59 7.76
N LYS A 339 -5.97 -53.26 7.45
CA LYS A 339 -6.42 -51.86 7.38
C LYS A 339 -6.30 -51.12 8.72
N ASN A 340 -6.43 -51.84 9.84
CA ASN A 340 -6.41 -51.25 11.19
C ASN A 340 -5.00 -51.02 11.75
N LYS A 341 -3.94 -51.33 10.98
CA LYS A 341 -2.57 -51.25 11.47
C LYS A 341 -2.01 -49.82 11.51
N PHE A 342 -2.44 -48.94 10.60
CA PHE A 342 -1.94 -47.57 10.57
C PHE A 342 -2.68 -46.68 11.54
N LYS A 343 -1.94 -46.03 12.43
CA LYS A 343 -2.48 -45.12 13.43
C LYS A 343 -1.78 -43.76 13.39
N TRP A 344 -2.53 -42.72 13.72
CA TRP A 344 -2.00 -41.39 13.97
C TRP A 344 -1.37 -41.30 15.35
N ILE A 345 -0.14 -40.80 15.47
CA ILE A 345 0.51 -40.62 16.78
C ILE A 345 -0.22 -39.61 17.67
N CYS A 346 -0.82 -38.58 17.08
CA CYS A 346 -1.42 -37.47 17.82
C CYS A 346 -2.67 -37.84 18.64
N CYS A 347 -3.40 -38.90 18.27
CA CYS A 347 -4.63 -39.31 18.96
C CYS A 347 -4.89 -40.82 18.95
N GLY A 348 -4.03 -41.63 18.31
CA GLY A 348 -4.22 -43.07 18.18
C GLY A 348 -5.34 -43.50 17.22
N ALA A 349 -5.96 -42.57 16.50
CA ALA A 349 -7.00 -42.88 15.52
C ALA A 349 -6.44 -43.72 14.36
N ILE A 350 -7.25 -44.65 13.85
CA ILE A 350 -6.90 -45.50 12.71
C ILE A 350 -7.04 -44.70 11.41
N LEU A 351 -6.05 -44.82 10.53
CA LEU A 351 -6.11 -44.22 9.19
C LEU A 351 -7.10 -45.00 8.30
N GLN A 352 -8.00 -44.29 7.63
CA GLN A 352 -8.96 -44.88 6.69
C GLN A 352 -8.62 -44.43 5.26
N SER A 353 -8.79 -45.33 4.28
CA SER A 353 -8.47 -45.10 2.86
C SER A 353 -9.42 -44.11 2.14
N GLY A 354 -10.57 -43.80 2.74
CA GLY A 354 -11.50 -42.78 2.24
C GLY A 354 -11.00 -41.35 2.51
N ALA A 355 -10.43 -40.71 1.50
CA ALA A 355 -9.76 -39.41 1.55
C ALA A 355 -10.65 -38.17 1.78
N ALA A 356 -11.80 -38.28 2.45
CA ALA A 356 -12.60 -37.12 2.83
C ALA A 356 -12.80 -37.14 4.35
N SER A 357 -11.96 -36.37 5.05
CA SER A 357 -12.08 -36.03 6.48
C SER A 357 -12.27 -37.20 7.45
N THR A 358 -11.26 -38.07 7.57
CA THR A 358 -11.05 -38.70 8.89
C THR A 358 -10.93 -37.55 9.88
N GLY A 359 -11.92 -37.41 10.76
CA GLY A 359 -12.09 -36.24 11.62
C GLY A 359 -10.82 -35.98 12.40
N GLY A 360 -10.03 -35.01 11.94
CA GLY A 360 -8.80 -34.61 12.59
C GLY A 360 -9.02 -34.35 14.07
N CYS A 361 -8.07 -34.78 14.90
CA CYS A 361 -8.20 -34.63 16.35
C CYS A 361 -8.00 -33.19 16.83
N LYS A 362 -7.52 -32.28 15.97
CA LYS A 362 -7.32 -30.87 16.28
C LYS A 362 -8.13 -29.97 15.35
N LYS A 363 -8.58 -28.86 15.92
CA LYS A 363 -9.29 -27.79 15.22
C LYS A 363 -8.50 -26.49 15.32
N GLY A 364 -8.35 -25.78 14.21
CA GLY A 364 -7.64 -24.52 14.16
C GLY A 364 -7.92 -23.76 12.87
N LYS A 365 -7.14 -22.72 12.58
CA LYS A 365 -7.10 -22.11 11.26
C LYS A 365 -6.38 -23.02 10.27
N HIS A 366 -6.80 -22.98 9.01
CA HIS A 366 -5.98 -23.49 7.92
C HIS A 366 -4.62 -22.80 7.97
N GLY A 367 -3.58 -23.56 7.69
CA GLY A 367 -2.21 -23.07 7.73
C GLY A 367 -1.53 -23.29 6.40
N PHE A 368 -0.68 -22.33 6.05
CA PHE A 368 0.39 -22.48 5.09
C PHE A 368 1.71 -22.35 5.87
N ILE A 369 2.77 -23.04 5.44
CA ILE A 369 4.06 -22.90 6.12
C ILE A 369 4.60 -21.50 5.81
N ASP A 370 4.66 -20.72 6.88
CA ASP A 370 5.48 -19.54 7.06
C ASP A 370 4.96 -18.22 6.45
N GLU A 371 4.39 -17.37 7.33
CA GLU A 371 4.06 -15.98 7.01
C GLU A 371 5.31 -15.18 6.61
N SER A 372 6.51 -15.54 7.09
CA SER A 372 7.78 -14.91 6.68
C SER A 372 8.21 -15.22 5.25
N ARG A 373 7.90 -16.40 4.70
CA ARG A 373 8.19 -16.73 3.30
C ARG A 373 7.19 -16.14 2.31
N ARG A 374 5.93 -15.94 2.72
CA ARG A 374 4.90 -15.26 1.90
C ARG A 374 5.38 -13.88 1.40
N SER A 375 6.05 -13.11 2.26
CA SER A 375 6.48 -11.73 1.93
C SER A 375 7.53 -11.67 0.81
N GLN A 376 8.36 -12.71 0.65
CA GLN A 376 9.42 -12.75 -0.36
C GLN A 376 9.01 -13.45 -1.66
N GLN A 377 8.23 -14.54 -1.60
CA GLN A 377 7.86 -15.29 -2.82
C GLN A 377 6.65 -14.71 -3.58
N GLN A 378 5.66 -14.09 -2.91
CA GLN A 378 4.44 -13.61 -3.59
C GLN A 378 4.64 -12.33 -4.42
N ARG A 379 5.73 -11.58 -4.22
CA ARG A 379 5.99 -10.37 -5.03
C ARG A 379 6.36 -10.65 -6.48
N ASN A 380 6.84 -11.85 -6.82
CA ASN A 380 7.42 -12.11 -8.14
C ASN A 380 6.73 -13.17 -9.00
N GLN A 381 5.75 -13.94 -8.51
CA GLN A 381 5.14 -15.03 -9.32
C GLN A 381 3.61 -15.04 -9.27
N ARG A 382 3.01 -14.60 -10.38
CA ARG A 382 1.58 -14.73 -10.71
C ARG A 382 1.26 -16.18 -11.11
N GLN A 383 1.24 -17.11 -10.16
CA GLN A 383 0.74 -18.47 -10.45
C GLN A 383 -0.58 -18.73 -9.70
N PRO A 384 -1.74 -18.74 -10.40
CA PRO A 384 -3.00 -19.17 -9.83
C PRO A 384 -2.93 -20.69 -9.59
N MET A 385 -3.50 -21.14 -8.46
CA MET A 385 -3.34 -22.48 -7.88
C MET A 385 -1.88 -22.83 -7.54
N GLN A 386 -1.39 -22.31 -6.43
CA GLN A 386 -0.22 -22.89 -5.78
C GLN A 386 -0.60 -24.29 -5.28
N ARG A 387 -0.37 -25.32 -6.11
CA ARG A 387 -0.25 -26.68 -5.61
C ARG A 387 0.82 -26.64 -4.53
N LEU A 388 0.52 -27.19 -3.35
CA LEU A 388 1.52 -27.33 -2.30
C LEU A 388 2.72 -28.07 -2.86
N ASP A 389 3.89 -27.44 -2.76
CA ASP A 389 5.15 -28.09 -3.09
C ASP A 389 5.35 -29.27 -2.13
N GLN A 390 5.80 -30.42 -2.67
CA GLN A 390 6.06 -31.62 -1.90
C GLN A 390 7.08 -31.35 -0.78
N ASP A 391 8.00 -30.42 -1.01
CA ASP A 391 8.99 -30.00 0.00
C ASP A 391 8.32 -29.34 1.21
N ILE A 392 7.29 -28.51 0.98
CA ILE A 392 6.50 -27.87 2.05
C ILE A 392 5.73 -28.93 2.83
N ILE A 393 5.12 -29.89 2.13
CA ILE A 393 4.43 -31.02 2.78
C ILE A 393 5.39 -31.74 3.73
N LEU A 394 6.59 -32.07 3.26
CA LEU A 394 7.60 -32.80 4.01
C LEU A 394 8.16 -32.00 5.20
N GLU A 395 8.36 -30.69 5.03
CA GLU A 395 8.81 -29.79 6.09
C GLU A 395 7.82 -29.77 7.26
N TRP A 396 6.52 -29.62 6.98
CA TRP A 396 5.48 -29.69 8.02
C TRP A 396 5.42 -31.06 8.69
N GLU A 397 5.46 -32.15 7.91
CA GLU A 397 5.47 -33.51 8.47
C GLU A 397 6.70 -33.74 9.37
N THR A 398 7.84 -33.16 9.02
CA THR A 398 9.07 -33.25 9.83
C THR A 398 8.95 -32.45 11.13
N ALA A 399 8.38 -31.24 11.08
CA ALA A 399 8.12 -30.45 12.28
C ALA A 399 7.15 -31.17 13.24
N CYS A 400 6.09 -31.77 12.70
CA CYS A 400 5.17 -32.62 13.46
C CYS A 400 5.88 -33.78 14.16
N ARG A 401 6.85 -34.43 13.52
CA ARG A 401 7.64 -35.51 14.14
C ARG A 401 8.39 -35.04 15.38
N GLN A 402 9.02 -33.87 15.32
CA GLN A 402 9.77 -33.34 16.46
C GLN A 402 8.86 -33.08 17.66
N VAL A 403 7.65 -32.57 17.42
CA VAL A 403 6.65 -32.31 18.48
C VAL A 403 6.19 -33.61 19.16
N TYR A 404 6.08 -34.69 18.40
CA TYR A 404 5.52 -35.97 18.87
C TYR A 404 6.58 -37.02 19.27
N ASN A 405 7.86 -36.63 19.34
CA ASN A 405 8.97 -37.55 19.61
C ASN A 405 8.92 -38.19 21.00
N ASP A 406 8.49 -37.46 22.03
CA ASP A 406 8.41 -38.01 23.39
C ASP A 406 7.30 -39.07 23.52
N GLN A 407 6.12 -38.80 22.93
CA GLN A 407 5.02 -39.77 22.88
C GLN A 407 5.44 -41.03 22.10
N TRP A 408 6.25 -40.85 21.07
CA TRP A 408 6.81 -41.97 20.32
C TRP A 408 7.72 -42.87 21.15
N ILE A 409 8.67 -42.26 21.87
CA ILE A 409 9.60 -42.98 22.75
C ILE A 409 8.82 -43.75 23.83
N GLU A 410 7.76 -43.16 24.36
CA GLU A 410 6.89 -43.80 25.33
C GLU A 410 6.19 -45.04 24.76
N LEU A 411 5.61 -44.95 23.54
CA LEU A 411 4.99 -46.10 22.87
C LEU A 411 5.97 -47.25 22.63
N MET A 412 7.20 -46.94 22.24
CA MET A 412 8.25 -47.96 22.04
C MET A 412 8.58 -48.68 23.35
N ARG A 413 8.62 -47.98 24.48
CA ARG A 413 8.88 -48.56 25.81
C ARG A 413 7.77 -49.51 26.29
N TYR A 414 6.51 -49.23 25.95
CA TYR A 414 5.40 -50.11 26.34
C TYR A 414 5.36 -51.43 25.54
N ARG A 415 6.08 -51.52 24.42
CA ARG A 415 6.15 -52.73 23.58
C ARG A 415 7.34 -53.63 23.88
N SER A 416 8.42 -53.08 24.43
CA SER A 416 9.58 -53.83 24.93
C SER A 416 9.28 -54.46 26.27
#